data_AF-A0A2M6P0I0-F1
#
_entry.id   AF-A0A2M6P0I0-F1
#
_cell.length_a   1.000
_cell.length_b   1.000
_cell.length_c   1.000
_cell.angle_alpha   90.00
_cell.angle_beta   90.00
_cell.angle_gamma   90.00
#
_symmetry.space_group_name_H-M   'P 1'
#
loop_
_entity.id
_entity.type
_entity.pdbx_description
1 polymer ?
#
loop_
_entity_poly.entity_id
_entity_poly.type
_entity_poly.pdbx_seq_one_letter_code
_entity_poly.pdbx_strand_id
1 'polypeptide(L)'
;MKKKKRELSAFEQKINAFVSDHLTRIPFVQKIFFVDHLRVMVHAGLSLVEALDILSKQMENAKFKKIIGEVKTQVEGGSTLSSVLQKYPHAFPPIYVSMIEAGEEAGKLEESLEQIV
;
A
#
# COMPACT_ATOMS: atom_id res chain seq x y z
N MET A 1 -16.94 7.06 39.15
CA MET A 1 -15.71 6.25 39.31
C MET A 1 -14.95 6.22 37.99
N LYS A 2 -13.75 6.80 37.93
CA LYS A 2 -12.93 6.90 36.71
C LYS A 2 -12.40 5.51 36.35
N LYS A 3 -12.79 4.96 35.19
CA LYS A 3 -12.25 3.68 34.68
C LYS A 3 -10.77 3.89 34.34
N LYS A 4 -9.88 3.34 35.16
CA LYS A 4 -8.43 3.32 34.98
C LYS A 4 -8.15 2.57 33.66
N LYS A 5 -7.61 3.29 32.66
CA LYS A 5 -7.18 2.74 31.38
C LYS A 5 -6.09 1.69 31.70
N ARG A 6 -6.42 0.40 31.58
CA ARG A 6 -5.43 -0.69 31.75
C ARG A 6 -4.39 -0.49 30.65
N GLU A 7 -3.18 -0.08 31.02
CA GLU A 7 -2.03 -0.13 30.12
C GLU A 7 -1.81 -1.60 29.77
N LEU A 8 -1.94 -1.93 28.49
CA LEU A 8 -1.73 -3.29 27.98
C LEU A 8 -0.29 -3.70 28.30
N SER A 9 -0.08 -4.93 28.80
CA SER A 9 1.27 -5.40 29.09
C SER A 9 2.11 -5.43 27.81
N ALA A 10 3.43 -5.27 27.92
CA ALA A 10 4.34 -5.33 26.75
C ALA A 10 4.17 -6.63 25.93
N PHE A 11 3.73 -7.71 26.58
CA PHE A 11 3.37 -8.97 25.92
C PHE A 11 2.06 -8.89 25.15
N GLU A 12 1.00 -8.32 25.74
CA GLU A 12 -0.29 -8.11 25.05
C GLU A 12 -0.14 -7.15 23.86
N GLN A 13 0.71 -6.13 23.98
CA GLN A 13 1.05 -5.23 22.88
C GLN A 13 1.78 -5.98 21.75
N LYS A 14 2.74 -6.85 22.10
CA LYS A 14 3.45 -7.71 21.14
C LYS A 14 2.51 -8.72 20.47
N ILE A 15 1.61 -9.34 21.22
CA ILE A 15 0.62 -10.28 20.67
C ILE A 15 -0.35 -9.55 19.74
N ASN A 16 -0.90 -8.40 20.14
CA ASN A 16 -1.79 -7.63 19.26
C ASN A 16 -1.08 -7.14 18.00
N ALA A 17 0.18 -6.70 18.11
CA ALA A 17 0.98 -6.34 16.95
C ALA A 17 1.21 -7.55 16.03
N PHE A 18 1.59 -8.70 16.60
CA PHE A 18 1.85 -9.93 15.86
C PHE A 18 0.59 -10.48 15.17
N VAL A 19 -0.53 -10.54 15.88
CA VAL A 19 -1.85 -10.95 15.38
C VAL A 19 -2.31 -10.00 14.28
N SER A 20 -2.16 -8.68 14.45
CA SER A 20 -2.50 -7.69 13.43
C SER A 20 -1.69 -7.90 12.14
N ASP A 21 -0.39 -8.15 12.27
CA ASP A 21 0.55 -8.35 11.15
C ASP A 21 0.25 -9.67 10.38
N HIS A 22 -0.22 -10.71 11.07
CA HIS A 22 -0.38 -12.05 10.48
C HIS A 22 -1.83 -12.47 10.16
N LEU A 23 -2.86 -11.99 10.88
CA LEU A 23 -4.25 -12.44 10.72
C LEU A 23 -5.13 -11.54 9.84
N THR A 24 -4.72 -10.32 9.52
CA THR A 24 -5.57 -9.42 8.73
C THR A 24 -5.43 -9.67 7.22
N ARG A 25 -6.48 -10.24 6.60
CA ARG A 25 -6.58 -10.33 5.13
C ARG A 25 -6.92 -8.97 4.57
N ILE A 26 -6.27 -8.58 3.47
CA ILE A 26 -6.58 -7.32 2.77
C ILE A 26 -7.85 -7.53 1.95
N PRO A 27 -8.95 -6.79 2.22
CA PRO A 27 -10.18 -6.90 1.45
C PRO A 27 -9.95 -6.52 -0.01
N PHE A 28 -10.65 -7.18 -0.94
CA PHE A 28 -10.54 -6.91 -2.37
C PHE A 28 -10.85 -5.44 -2.71
N VAL A 29 -11.90 -4.88 -2.09
CA VAL A 29 -12.30 -3.47 -2.27
C VAL A 29 -11.17 -2.50 -1.91
N GLN A 30 -10.40 -2.77 -0.86
CA GLN A 30 -9.29 -1.88 -0.47
C GLN A 30 -8.16 -1.89 -1.51
N LYS A 31 -7.91 -3.03 -2.17
CA LYS A 31 -6.91 -3.12 -3.23
C LYS A 31 -7.31 -2.31 -4.45
N ILE A 32 -8.58 -2.41 -4.87
CA ILE A 32 -9.12 -1.58 -5.96
C ILE A 32 -9.03 -0.10 -5.60
N PHE A 33 -9.49 0.25 -4.39
CA PHE A 33 -9.47 1.62 -3.90
C PHE A 33 -8.06 2.22 -3.94
N PHE A 34 -7.04 1.45 -3.54
CA PHE A 34 -5.64 1.86 -3.62
C PHE A 34 -5.23 2.20 -5.06
N VAL A 35 -5.51 1.31 -6.03
CA VAL A 35 -5.09 1.54 -7.42
C VAL A 35 -5.83 2.73 -8.03
N ASP A 36 -7.14 2.83 -7.83
CA ASP A 36 -7.92 3.95 -8.38
C ASP A 36 -7.50 5.29 -7.79
N HIS A 37 -7.25 5.37 -6.47
CA HIS A 37 -6.77 6.62 -5.86
C HIS A 37 -5.33 6.95 -6.27
N LEU A 38 -4.47 5.95 -6.44
CA LEU A 38 -3.13 6.16 -6.99
C LEU A 38 -3.21 6.75 -8.40
N ARG A 39 -4.06 6.18 -9.27
CA ARG A 39 -4.33 6.69 -10.62
C ARG A 39 -4.80 8.14 -10.58
N VAL A 40 -5.82 8.45 -9.78
CA VAL A 40 -6.36 9.82 -9.65
C VAL A 40 -5.28 10.82 -9.21
N MET A 41 -4.44 10.45 -8.25
CA MET A 41 -3.39 11.34 -7.75
C MET A 41 -2.27 11.54 -8.76
N VAL A 42 -1.83 10.47 -9.43
CA VAL A 42 -0.80 10.54 -10.48
C VAL A 42 -1.32 11.39 -11.65
N HIS A 43 -2.58 11.18 -12.07
CA HIS A 43 -3.24 11.99 -13.10
C HIS A 43 -3.36 13.47 -12.68
N ALA A 44 -3.57 13.75 -11.40
CA ALA A 44 -3.59 15.11 -10.85
C ALA A 44 -2.18 15.75 -10.74
N GLY A 45 -1.13 15.07 -11.19
CA GLY A 45 0.24 15.59 -11.21
C GLY A 45 1.00 15.47 -9.89
N LEU A 46 0.47 14.72 -8.91
CA LEU A 46 1.23 14.41 -7.70
C LEU A 46 2.37 13.46 -8.04
N SER A 47 3.50 13.62 -7.37
CA SER A 47 4.57 12.63 -7.48
C SER A 47 4.11 11.28 -6.92
N LEU A 48 4.69 10.19 -7.45
CA LEU A 48 4.38 8.83 -6.98
C LEU A 48 4.62 8.67 -5.46
N VAL A 49 5.70 9.25 -4.94
CA VAL A 49 6.04 9.18 -3.51
C VAL A 49 5.01 9.92 -2.65
N GLU A 50 4.52 11.08 -3.09
CA GLU A 50 3.45 11.83 -2.40
C GLU A 50 2.14 11.05 -2.40
N ALA A 51 1.75 10.48 -3.54
CA ALA A 51 0.53 9.67 -3.65
C ALA A 51 0.59 8.44 -2.72
N LEU A 52 1.73 7.74 -2.68
CA LEU A 52 1.94 6.60 -1.79
C LEU A 52 1.91 7.01 -0.30
N ASP A 53 2.47 8.17 0.05
CA ASP A 53 2.42 8.71 1.42
C ASP A 53 0.99 8.98 1.87
N ILE A 54 0.18 9.63 1.02
CA ILE A 54 -1.24 9.90 1.28
C ILE A 54 -2.01 8.58 1.43
N LEU A 55 -1.85 7.64 0.50
CA LEU A 55 -2.53 6.34 0.53
C LEU A 55 -2.18 5.55 1.78
N SER A 56 -0.89 5.52 2.18
CA SER A 56 -0.46 4.83 3.40
C SER A 56 -1.17 5.38 4.65
N LYS A 57 -1.47 6.68 4.67
CA LYS A 57 -2.16 7.33 5.79
C LYS A 57 -3.67 7.07 5.77
N GLN A 58 -4.27 6.94 4.58
CA GLN A 58 -5.70 6.71 4.38
C GLN A 58 -6.15 5.26 4.58
N MET A 59 -5.28 4.26 4.35
CA MET A 59 -5.68 2.86 4.53
C MET A 59 -5.98 2.52 5.99
N GLU A 60 -7.14 1.90 6.22
CA GLU A 60 -7.55 1.41 7.54
C GLU A 60 -6.91 0.06 7.89
N ASN A 61 -6.65 -0.79 6.88
CA ASN A 61 -6.07 -2.10 7.11
C ASN A 61 -4.58 -1.96 7.48
N ALA A 62 -4.24 -2.32 8.72
CA ALA A 62 -2.89 -2.18 9.26
C ALA A 62 -1.82 -2.89 8.42
N LYS A 63 -2.11 -4.11 7.93
CA LYS A 63 -1.21 -4.86 7.05
C LYS A 63 -1.00 -4.14 5.73
N PHE A 64 -2.06 -3.64 5.11
CA PHE A 64 -1.95 -2.95 3.83
C PHE A 64 -1.23 -1.61 3.98
N LYS A 65 -1.52 -0.86 5.05
CA LYS A 65 -0.82 0.36 5.42
C LYS A 65 0.69 0.15 5.56
N LYS A 66 1.11 -0.93 6.24
CA LYS A 66 2.53 -1.30 6.37
C LYS A 66 3.16 -1.58 5.00
N ILE A 67 2.49 -2.39 4.18
CA ILE A 67 2.94 -2.70 2.81
C ILE A 67 3.12 -1.42 1.99
N ILE A 68 2.14 -0.52 1.97
CA ILE A 68 2.22 0.73 1.20
C ILE A 68 3.34 1.64 1.74
N GLY A 69 3.54 1.68 3.06
CA GLY A 69 4.66 2.39 3.66
C GLY A 69 6.02 1.84 3.21
N GLU A 70 6.17 0.52 3.18
CA GLU A 70 7.38 -0.15 2.67
C GLU A 70 7.58 0.07 1.16
N VAL A 71 6.49 0.13 0.39
CA VAL A 71 6.51 0.49 -1.03
C VAL A 71 7.01 1.92 -1.20
N LYS A 72 6.41 2.88 -0.49
CA LYS A 72 6.83 4.29 -0.50
C LYS A 72 8.31 4.44 -0.22
N THR A 73 8.82 3.86 0.87
CA THR A 73 10.23 3.99 1.26
C THR A 73 11.19 3.43 0.21
N GLN A 74 10.86 2.31 -0.43
CA GLN A 74 11.72 1.73 -1.46
C GLN A 74 11.67 2.53 -2.78
N VAL A 75 10.50 3.03 -3.17
CA VAL A 75 10.35 3.90 -4.35
C VAL A 75 11.07 5.23 -4.14
N GLU A 76 10.94 5.82 -2.96
CA GLU A 76 11.70 7.02 -2.56
C GLU A 76 13.22 6.77 -2.58
N GLY A 77 13.65 5.53 -2.29
CA GLY A 77 15.03 5.07 -2.42
C GLY A 77 15.47 4.73 -3.85
N GLY A 78 14.63 4.93 -4.87
CA GLY A 78 14.95 4.73 -6.28
C GLY A 78 14.60 3.36 -6.86
N SER A 79 13.90 2.50 -6.11
CA SER A 79 13.36 1.25 -6.68
C SER A 79 12.16 1.56 -7.60
N THR A 80 11.98 0.80 -8.67
CA THR A 80 10.77 0.91 -9.49
C THR A 80 9.55 0.41 -8.72
N LEU A 81 8.37 0.99 -8.97
CA LEU A 81 7.12 0.61 -8.32
C LEU A 81 6.83 -0.88 -8.54
N SER A 82 6.90 -1.34 -9.79
CA SER A 82 6.70 -2.74 -10.18
C SER A 82 7.56 -3.71 -9.37
N SER A 83 8.87 -3.45 -9.26
CA SER A 83 9.80 -4.32 -8.53
C SER A 83 9.47 -4.45 -7.04
N VAL A 84 8.91 -3.40 -6.44
CA VAL A 84 8.54 -3.42 -5.03
C VAL A 84 7.16 -4.06 -4.84
N LEU A 85 6.18 -3.78 -5.71
CA LEU A 85 4.86 -4.38 -5.65
C LEU A 85 4.92 -5.92 -5.85
N GLN A 86 5.85 -6.41 -6.68
CA GLN A 86 6.07 -7.84 -6.92
C GLN A 86 6.37 -8.63 -5.63
N LYS A 87 6.94 -7.97 -4.62
CA LYS A 87 7.25 -8.58 -3.30
C LYS A 87 5.98 -8.90 -2.49
N TYR A 88 4.82 -8.39 -2.89
CA TYR A 88 3.55 -8.55 -2.18
C TYR A 88 2.44 -9.14 -3.07
N PRO A 89 2.59 -10.38 -3.58
CA PRO A 89 1.62 -11.00 -4.50
C PRO A 89 0.22 -11.19 -3.88
N HIS A 90 0.13 -11.25 -2.55
CA HIS A 90 -1.14 -11.31 -1.84
C HIS A 90 -1.90 -9.97 -1.80
N ALA A 91 -1.19 -8.84 -1.99
CA ALA A 91 -1.78 -7.51 -2.06
C ALA A 91 -1.98 -7.10 -3.52
N PHE A 92 -0.98 -7.31 -4.37
CA PHE A 92 -0.95 -6.89 -5.77
C PHE A 92 -0.89 -8.11 -6.69
N PRO A 93 -1.97 -8.43 -7.43
CA PRO A 93 -1.98 -9.51 -8.40
C PRO A 93 -0.86 -9.35 -9.45
N PRO A 94 -0.25 -10.44 -9.95
CA PRO A 94 0.85 -10.37 -10.93
C PRO A 94 0.50 -9.54 -12.17
N ILE A 95 -0.74 -9.64 -12.66
CA ILE A 95 -1.20 -8.88 -13.81
C ILE A 95 -1.14 -7.36 -13.59
N TYR A 96 -1.39 -6.87 -12.36
CA TYR A 96 -1.25 -5.45 -12.03
C TYR A 96 0.21 -5.02 -12.09
N VAL A 97 1.09 -5.86 -11.54
CA VAL A 97 2.54 -5.60 -11.53
C VAL A 97 3.07 -5.52 -12.95
N SER A 98 2.70 -6.46 -13.83
CA SER A 98 3.15 -6.46 -15.23
C SER A 98 2.64 -5.27 -16.03
N MET A 99 1.42 -4.80 -15.77
CA MET A 99 0.92 -3.57 -16.40
C MET A 99 1.74 -2.36 -15.95
N ILE A 100 1.93 -2.20 -14.64
CA ILE A 100 2.73 -1.11 -14.05
C ILE A 100 4.15 -1.13 -14.59
N GLU A 101 4.79 -2.30 -14.66
CA GLU A 101 6.14 -2.48 -15.21
C GLU A 101 6.23 -1.96 -16.64
N ALA A 102 5.31 -2.37 -17.51
CA ALA A 102 5.26 -1.88 -18.88
C ALA A 102 5.03 -0.36 -18.96
N GLY A 103 4.21 0.20 -18.06
CA GLY A 103 4.01 1.64 -17.92
C GLY A 103 5.26 2.39 -17.47
N GLU A 104 5.99 1.85 -16.49
CA GLU A 104 7.24 2.43 -15.99
C GLU A 104 8.34 2.44 -17.06
N GLU A 105 8.54 1.32 -17.77
CA GLU A 105 9.53 1.20 -18.84
C GLU A 105 9.25 2.16 -20.00
N ALA A 106 7.97 2.36 -20.34
CA ALA A 106 7.55 3.25 -21.40
C ALA A 106 7.45 4.73 -20.97
N GLY A 107 7.69 5.05 -19.70
CA GLY A 107 7.48 6.40 -19.16
C GLY A 107 6.01 6.84 -19.14
N LYS A 108 5.09 5.88 -19.17
CA LYS A 108 3.64 6.02 -19.33
C LYS A 108 2.89 5.37 -18.16
N LEU A 109 3.41 5.55 -16.94
CA LEU A 109 2.83 4.96 -15.73
C LEU A 109 1.37 5.39 -15.53
N GLU A 110 1.05 6.65 -15.80
CA GLU A 110 -0.32 7.17 -15.74
C GLU A 110 -1.29 6.39 -16.63
N GLU A 111 -0.94 6.22 -17.92
CA GLU A 111 -1.74 5.45 -18.88
C GLU A 111 -1.88 3.98 -18.45
N SER A 112 -0.83 3.40 -17.88
CA SER A 112 -0.89 2.03 -17.36
C SER A 112 -1.86 1.89 -16.20
N LEU A 113 -1.88 2.84 -15.26
CA LEU A 113 -2.80 2.81 -14.12
C LEU A 113 -4.27 2.92 -14.55
N GLU A 114 -4.56 3.59 -15.67
CA GLU A 114 -5.90 3.62 -16.28
C GLU A 114 -6.36 2.27 -16.84
N GLN A 115 -5.44 1.38 -17.22
CA GLN A 115 -5.81 0.06 -17.76
C GLN A 115 -6.10 -0.99 -16.67
N ILE A 116 -5.76 -0.69 -15.41
CA ILE A 116 -5.91 -1.64 -14.29
C ILE A 116 -7.33 -1.62 -13.71
N VAL A 117 -8.05 -0.50 -13.84
CA VAL A 117 -9.36 -0.26 -13.21
C VAL A 117 -10.39 0.12 -14.26
#